data_AF-A0A7D3VNY6-F1
#
_entry.id   AF-A0A7D3VNY6-F1
#
_cell.length_a   1.000
_cell.length_b   1.000
_cell.length_c   1.000
_cell.angle_alpha   90.00
_cell.angle_beta   90.00
_cell.angle_gamma   90.00
#
_symmetry.space_group_name_H-M   'P 1'
#
loop_
_entity.id
_entity.type
_entity.pdbx_description
1 polymer ?
#
loop_
_entity_poly.entity_id
_entity_poly.type
_entity_poly.pdbx_seq_one_letter_code
_entity_poly.pdbx_strand_id
1 'polypeptide(L)'
;MHIGEAVIRGIPRSMINPAAPEEVRQLVEEFKIFETHPVGGTGTYSALRLTRNQDSPEIWYFDIRQGPTRLRIGYGDYLDVMLRTRGLYHWQYLFAEPDPDNYGMCASLPYLRDGLDFLAHEFPDDDLSDLRARLEERMRITGEES
;
A
#
# COMPACT_ATOMS: atom_id res chain seq x y z
N MET A 1 6.64 13.50 -5.81
CA MET A 1 6.31 13.37 -7.25
C MET A 1 4.87 13.84 -7.42
N HIS A 2 4.56 14.70 -8.40
CA HIS A 2 3.17 15.09 -8.69
C HIS A 2 2.50 14.02 -9.57
N ILE A 3 1.20 13.76 -9.39
CA ILE A 3 0.47 12.75 -10.19
C ILE A 3 0.63 12.93 -11.71
N GLY A 4 0.72 14.18 -12.19
CA GLY A 4 0.95 14.46 -13.61
C GLY A 4 2.30 13.95 -14.14
N GLU A 5 3.32 13.90 -13.30
CA GLU A 5 4.64 13.34 -13.66
C GLU A 5 4.62 11.80 -13.64
N ALA A 6 3.91 11.22 -12.68
CA ALA A 6 3.75 9.77 -12.55
C ALA A 6 3.09 9.15 -13.79
N VAL A 7 2.06 9.80 -14.36
CA VAL A 7 1.34 9.30 -15.55
C VAL A 7 2.25 9.23 -16.78
N ILE A 8 3.19 10.16 -16.92
CA ILE A 8 4.11 10.24 -18.07
C ILE A 8 5.25 9.22 -17.95
N ARG A 9 5.74 8.97 -16.73
CA ARG A 9 6.88 8.08 -16.50
C ARG A 9 6.42 6.62 -16.38
N GLY A 10 7.15 5.70 -17.01
CA GLY A 10 7.02 4.26 -16.75
C GLY A 10 7.94 3.82 -15.61
N ILE A 11 7.77 2.58 -15.15
CA ILE A 11 8.72 1.98 -14.20
C ILE A 11 10.09 1.80 -14.87
N PRO A 12 11.21 2.20 -14.22
CA PRO A 12 12.54 1.86 -14.69
C PRO A 12 12.71 0.34 -14.79
N ARG A 13 13.27 -0.17 -15.90
CA ARG A 13 13.50 -1.62 -16.09
C ARG A 13 14.28 -2.28 -14.94
N SER A 14 15.12 -1.51 -14.24
CA SER A 14 15.87 -1.98 -13.07
C SER A 14 14.98 -2.35 -11.86
N MET A 15 13.74 -1.89 -11.82
CA MET A 15 12.76 -2.22 -10.77
C MET A 15 11.90 -3.44 -11.12
N ILE A 16 12.02 -3.99 -12.34
CA ILE A 16 11.32 -5.20 -12.74
C ILE A 16 12.22 -6.39 -12.38
N ASN A 17 11.77 -7.24 -11.47
CA ASN A 17 12.50 -8.45 -11.11
C ASN A 17 12.47 -9.44 -12.29
N PRO A 18 13.62 -9.75 -12.95
CA PRO A 18 13.64 -10.65 -14.11
C PRO A 18 13.29 -12.10 -13.74
N ALA A 19 13.42 -12.49 -12.47
CA ALA A 19 13.06 -13.81 -11.98
C ALA A 19 11.56 -13.94 -11.63
N ALA A 20 10.80 -12.85 -11.65
CA ALA A 20 9.35 -12.92 -11.39
C ALA A 20 8.60 -13.59 -12.55
N PRO A 21 7.46 -14.25 -12.27
CA PRO A 21 6.58 -14.79 -13.31
C PRO A 21 6.25 -13.74 -14.37
N GLU A 22 6.10 -14.16 -15.62
CA GLU A 22 5.83 -13.27 -16.76
C GLU A 22 4.61 -12.38 -16.51
N GLU A 23 3.51 -12.95 -15.99
CA GLU A 23 2.28 -12.21 -15.68
C GLU A 23 2.51 -11.09 -14.66
N VAL A 24 3.35 -11.33 -13.65
CA VAL A 24 3.72 -10.33 -12.64
C VAL A 24 4.59 -9.24 -13.28
N ARG A 25 5.51 -9.61 -14.16
CA ARG A 25 6.34 -8.63 -14.88
C ARG A 25 5.50 -7.73 -15.78
N GLN A 26 4.59 -8.31 -16.57
CA GLN A 26 3.68 -7.56 -17.44
C GLN A 26 2.79 -6.60 -16.63
N LEU A 27 2.28 -7.06 -15.48
CA LEU A 27 1.51 -6.21 -14.58
C LEU A 27 2.33 -5.00 -14.08
N VAL A 28 3.56 -5.24 -13.62
CA VAL A 28 4.44 -4.19 -13.09
C VAL A 28 4.86 -3.20 -14.19
N GLU A 29 4.99 -3.63 -15.45
CA GLU A 29 5.30 -2.74 -16.58
C GLU A 29 4.21 -1.68 -16.82
N GLU A 30 2.97 -1.94 -16.44
CA GLU A 30 1.84 -1.01 -16.59
C GLU A 30 1.79 0.07 -15.47
N PHE A 31 2.58 -0.09 -14.41
CA PHE A 31 2.49 0.77 -13.24
C PHE A 31 3.02 2.18 -13.47
N LYS A 32 2.34 3.14 -12.85
CA LYS A 32 2.71 4.55 -12.75
C LYS A 32 2.96 4.88 -11.28
N ILE A 33 4.21 4.76 -10.85
CA ILE A 33 4.61 5.03 -9.46
C ILE A 33 4.34 6.49 -9.15
N PHE A 34 3.59 6.76 -8.08
CA PHE A 34 3.31 8.12 -7.63
C PHE A 34 3.84 8.40 -6.22
N GLU A 35 4.14 7.36 -5.45
CA GLU A 35 4.63 7.47 -4.09
C GLU A 35 5.66 6.38 -3.80
N THR A 36 6.77 6.80 -3.19
CA THR A 36 7.86 5.94 -2.73
C THR A 36 8.24 6.40 -1.34
N HIS A 37 8.69 5.49 -0.49
CA HIS A 37 9.14 5.88 0.85
C HIS A 37 10.56 6.49 0.78
N PRO A 38 10.80 7.67 1.38
CA PRO A 38 12.03 8.45 1.17
C PRO A 38 13.28 7.89 1.87
N VAL A 39 13.14 6.89 2.74
CA VAL A 39 14.25 6.34 3.53
C VAL A 39 14.26 4.82 3.47
N GLY A 40 15.35 4.26 2.95
CA GLY A 40 15.64 2.82 2.93
C GLY A 40 15.07 2.12 1.70
N GLY A 41 15.94 1.38 0.99
CA GLY A 41 15.55 0.47 -0.09
C GLY A 41 14.75 -0.73 0.41
N THR A 42 13.64 -0.48 1.11
CA THR A 42 12.66 -1.48 1.54
C THR A 42 11.97 -2.15 0.36
N GLY A 43 12.11 -1.56 -0.83
CA GLY A 43 11.56 -2.12 -2.06
C GLY A 43 10.05 -1.95 -2.14
N THR A 44 9.49 -0.95 -1.46
CA THR A 44 8.06 -0.67 -1.46
C THR A 44 7.71 0.62 -2.22
N TYR A 45 6.57 0.61 -2.91
CA TYR A 45 6.02 1.78 -3.58
C TYR A 45 4.52 1.65 -3.84
N SER A 46 3.85 2.79 -4.03
CA SER A 46 2.46 2.84 -4.48
C SER A 46 2.38 3.32 -5.92
N ALA A 47 1.56 2.64 -6.71
CA ALA A 47 1.42 2.89 -8.14
C ALA A 47 -0.03 2.91 -8.60
N LEU A 48 -0.28 3.66 -9.66
CA LEU A 48 -1.52 3.62 -10.42
C LEU A 48 -1.39 2.61 -11.55
N ARG A 49 -2.48 1.90 -11.86
CA ARG A 49 -2.63 1.18 -13.12
C ARG A 49 -3.88 1.69 -13.85
N LEU A 50 -3.69 2.15 -15.09
CA LEU A 50 -4.77 2.65 -15.93
C LEU A 50 -5.36 1.49 -16.73
N THR A 51 -6.53 0.99 -16.34
CA THR A 51 -7.23 -0.06 -17.07
C THR A 51 -8.17 0.53 -18.12
N ARG A 52 -8.28 -0.12 -19.28
CA ARG A 52 -9.23 0.31 -20.32
C ARG A 52 -10.65 0.13 -19.81
N ASN A 53 -11.52 1.10 -20.11
CA ASN A 53 -12.96 1.08 -19.77
C ASN A 53 -13.27 1.16 -18.26
N GLN A 54 -12.39 1.72 -17.45
CA GLN A 54 -12.72 2.14 -16.08
C GLN A 54 -12.56 3.64 -15.90
N ASP A 55 -13.49 4.24 -15.17
CA ASP A 55 -13.51 5.67 -14.90
C ASP A 55 -12.46 6.10 -13.87
N SER A 56 -11.92 5.14 -13.11
CA SER A 56 -10.91 5.36 -12.06
C SER A 56 -9.72 4.41 -12.19
N PRO A 57 -8.49 4.87 -11.90
CA PRO A 57 -7.31 4.01 -11.87
C PRO A 57 -7.37 2.99 -10.73
N GLU A 58 -6.73 1.84 -10.92
CA GLU A 58 -6.46 0.91 -9.82
C GLU A 58 -5.27 1.41 -9.01
N ILE A 59 -5.32 1.28 -7.68
CA ILE A 59 -4.18 1.52 -6.80
C ILE A 59 -3.53 0.19 -6.45
N TRP A 60 -2.20 0.14 -6.58
CA TRP A 60 -1.38 -1.01 -6.28
C TRP A 60 -0.29 -0.63 -5.28
N TYR A 61 -0.04 -1.49 -4.31
CA TYR A 61 1.11 -1.41 -3.42
C TYR A 61 2.06 -2.55 -3.76
N PHE A 62 3.28 -2.20 -4.10
CA PHE A 62 4.34 -3.17 -4.37
C PHE A 62 5.23 -3.29 -3.14
N ASP A 63 5.59 -4.51 -2.79
CA ASP A 63 6.61 -4.83 -1.78
C ASP A 63 7.54 -5.88 -2.36
N ILE A 64 8.85 -5.65 -2.38
CA ILE A 64 9.81 -6.60 -2.96
C ILE A 64 9.75 -8.01 -2.32
N ARG A 65 9.25 -8.10 -1.08
CA ARG A 65 9.15 -9.36 -0.34
C ARG A 65 7.95 -10.22 -0.78
N GLN A 66 6.94 -9.61 -1.39
CA GLN A 66 5.67 -10.27 -1.76
C GLN A 66 5.31 -10.10 -3.24
N GLY A 67 5.63 -8.95 -3.82
CA GLY A 67 5.18 -8.51 -5.13
C GLY A 67 4.01 -7.51 -5.05
N PRO A 68 3.34 -7.26 -6.18
CA PRO A 68 2.25 -6.29 -6.27
C PRO A 68 0.97 -6.80 -5.60
N THR A 69 0.39 -5.97 -4.75
CA THR A 69 -0.91 -6.19 -4.10
C THR A 69 -1.88 -5.07 -4.48
N ARG A 70 -3.06 -5.42 -4.98
CA ARG A 70 -4.09 -4.44 -5.31
C ARG A 70 -4.72 -3.89 -4.03
N LEU A 71 -4.92 -2.58 -3.98
CA LEU A 71 -5.62 -1.92 -2.88
C LEU A 71 -7.09 -1.69 -3.23
N ARG A 72 -7.97 -1.86 -2.24
CA ARG A 72 -9.40 -1.59 -2.31
C ARG A 72 -9.70 -0.17 -1.85
N ILE A 73 -9.10 0.79 -2.55
CA ILE A 73 -9.20 2.23 -2.28
C ILE A 73 -9.07 3.03 -3.59
N GLY A 74 -9.78 4.16 -3.69
CA GLY A 74 -9.61 5.10 -4.80
C GLY A 74 -8.45 6.07 -4.57
N TYR A 75 -8.01 6.79 -5.61
CA TYR A 75 -6.90 7.75 -5.47
C TYR A 75 -7.22 8.92 -4.53
N GLY A 76 -8.46 9.43 -4.55
CA GLY A 76 -8.89 10.49 -3.63
C GLY A 76 -8.79 10.04 -2.17
N ASP A 77 -9.48 8.93 -1.86
CA ASP A 77 -9.45 8.30 -0.53
C ASP A 77 -8.01 7.94 -0.10
N TYR A 78 -7.15 7.54 -1.04
CA TYR A 78 -5.73 7.27 -0.75
C TYR A 78 -5.04 8.49 -0.13
N LEU A 79 -5.25 9.67 -0.71
CA LEU A 79 -4.66 10.91 -0.19
C LEU A 79 -5.25 11.28 1.17
N ASP A 80 -6.55 11.12 1.35
CA ASP A 80 -7.22 11.40 2.62
C ASP A 80 -6.72 10.48 3.74
N VAL A 81 -6.57 9.19 3.44
CA VAL A 81 -6.01 8.21 4.40
C VAL A 81 -4.55 8.52 4.68
N MET A 82 -3.73 8.85 3.67
CA MET A 82 -2.33 9.22 3.88
C MET A 82 -2.18 10.41 4.85
N LEU A 83 -3.09 11.38 4.80
CA LEU A 83 -3.12 12.51 5.74
C LEU A 83 -3.54 12.05 7.14
N ARG A 84 -4.59 11.24 7.26
CA ARG A 84 -5.06 10.69 8.56
C ARG A 84 -3.99 9.84 9.24
N THR A 85 -3.31 8.98 8.47
CA THR A 85 -2.22 8.13 8.97
C THR A 85 -0.91 8.89 9.14
N ARG A 86 -0.84 10.16 8.70
CA ARG A 86 0.36 11.00 8.73
C ARG A 86 1.57 10.32 8.08
N GLY A 87 1.31 9.50 7.07
CA GLY A 87 2.33 8.70 6.39
C GLY A 87 2.88 7.54 7.21
N LEU A 88 2.11 6.97 8.15
CA LEU A 88 2.49 5.77 8.91
C LEU A 88 2.97 4.67 7.96
N TYR A 89 4.14 4.11 8.21
CA TYR A 89 4.73 3.12 7.30
C TYR A 89 3.78 1.94 7.05
N HIS A 90 3.67 1.51 5.79
CA HIS A 90 2.88 0.33 5.38
C HIS A 90 1.36 0.42 5.60
N TRP A 91 0.79 1.60 5.86
CA TRP A 91 -0.66 1.78 6.03
C TRP A 91 -1.48 1.22 4.86
N GLN A 92 -0.88 1.12 3.67
CA GLN A 92 -1.47 0.55 2.46
C GLN A 92 -1.99 -0.88 2.69
N TYR A 93 -1.35 -1.67 3.57
CA TYR A 93 -1.85 -3.00 3.90
C TYR A 93 -3.24 -3.00 4.54
N LEU A 94 -3.67 -1.90 5.19
CA LEU A 94 -5.04 -1.72 5.69
C LEU A 94 -6.10 -1.66 4.57
N PHE A 95 -5.68 -1.58 3.32
CA PHE A 95 -6.56 -1.56 2.14
C PHE A 95 -6.25 -2.69 1.15
N ALA A 96 -5.20 -3.49 1.39
CA ALA A 96 -4.97 -4.73 0.68
C ALA A 96 -6.01 -5.79 1.07
N GLU A 97 -6.29 -6.74 0.16
CA GLU A 97 -7.04 -7.94 0.54
C GLU A 97 -6.24 -8.70 1.61
N PRO A 98 -6.85 -9.12 2.73
CA PRO A 98 -6.17 -9.87 3.77
C PRO A 98 -5.57 -11.17 3.23
N ASP A 99 -4.30 -11.41 3.50
CA ASP A 99 -3.57 -12.58 3.02
C ASP A 99 -2.64 -13.08 4.14
N PRO A 100 -2.90 -14.25 4.75
CA PRO A 100 -2.08 -14.79 5.83
C PRO A 100 -0.67 -15.19 5.39
N ASP A 101 -0.47 -15.44 4.09
CA ASP A 101 0.83 -15.80 3.52
C ASP A 101 1.62 -14.55 3.07
N ASN A 102 1.02 -13.35 3.15
CA ASN A 102 1.68 -12.11 2.79
C ASN A 102 2.64 -11.67 3.90
N TYR A 103 3.91 -12.06 3.76
CA TYR A 103 4.96 -11.73 4.72
C TYR A 103 5.04 -10.22 5.02
N GLY A 104 4.93 -9.39 3.99
CA GLY A 104 5.00 -7.94 4.13
C GLY A 104 3.87 -7.40 5.00
N MET A 105 2.65 -7.90 4.82
CA MET A 105 1.49 -7.57 5.63
C MET A 105 1.70 -8.03 7.09
N CYS A 106 1.93 -9.32 7.32
CA CYS A 106 2.03 -9.90 8.66
C CYS A 106 3.11 -9.18 9.49
N ALA A 107 4.29 -8.96 8.90
CA ALA A 107 5.38 -8.24 9.55
C ALA A 107 5.05 -6.77 9.87
N SER A 108 4.05 -6.18 9.22
CA SER A 108 3.67 -4.77 9.41
C SER A 108 2.55 -4.55 10.43
N LEU A 109 1.70 -5.55 10.68
CA LEU A 109 0.52 -5.38 11.54
C LEU A 109 0.85 -4.92 12.96
N PRO A 110 1.87 -5.45 13.67
CA PRO A 110 2.22 -4.95 14.99
C PRO A 110 2.64 -3.48 14.98
N TYR A 111 3.42 -3.05 13.99
CA TYR A 111 3.85 -1.65 13.85
C TYR A 111 2.70 -0.72 13.47
N LEU A 112 1.75 -1.20 12.68
CA LEU A 112 0.54 -0.47 12.34
C LEU A 112 -0.34 -0.28 13.58
N ARG A 113 -0.46 -1.29 14.45
CA ARG A 113 -1.14 -1.18 15.74
C ARG A 113 -0.52 -0.09 16.61
N ASP A 114 0.78 -0.21 16.87
CA ASP A 114 1.51 0.74 17.72
C ASP A 114 1.44 2.17 17.16
N GLY A 115 1.54 2.31 15.82
CA GLY A 115 1.41 3.58 15.13
C GLY A 115 0.01 4.20 15.23
N LEU A 116 -1.05 3.41 15.07
CA LEU A 116 -2.42 3.91 15.24
C LEU A 116 -2.75 4.24 16.70
N ASP A 117 -2.17 3.51 17.67
CA ASP A 117 -2.28 3.82 19.09
C ASP A 117 -1.59 5.14 19.42
N PHE A 118 -0.39 5.37 18.89
CA PHE A 118 0.30 6.66 19.01
C PHE A 118 -0.53 7.79 18.40
N LEU A 119 -1.05 7.63 17.18
CA LEU A 119 -1.85 8.67 16.53
C LEU A 119 -3.14 8.99 17.29
N ALA A 120 -3.82 7.98 17.83
CA ALA A 120 -5.03 8.18 18.64
C ALA A 120 -4.73 8.92 19.96
N HIS A 121 -3.53 8.72 20.53
CA HIS A 121 -3.11 9.43 21.73
C HIS A 121 -2.77 10.90 21.46
N GLU A 122 -1.97 11.16 20.42
CA GLU A 122 -1.50 12.51 20.09
C GLU A 122 -2.56 13.38 19.40
N PHE A 123 -3.50 12.75 18.69
CA PHE A 123 -4.56 13.43 17.93
C PHE A 123 -5.93 12.86 18.31
N PRO A 124 -6.41 13.12 19.53
CA PRO A 124 -7.62 12.50 20.07
C PRO A 124 -8.90 12.88 19.33
N ASP A 125 -8.89 13.99 18.58
CA ASP A 125 -10.03 14.46 17.78
C ASP A 125 -10.10 13.80 16.39
N ASP A 126 -9.05 13.10 15.95
CA ASP A 126 -9.03 12.41 14.66
C ASP A 126 -9.83 11.10 14.75
N ASP A 127 -10.82 10.93 13.87
CA ASP A 127 -11.50 9.64 13.72
C ASP A 127 -10.56 8.65 13.02
N LEU A 128 -10.13 7.61 13.74
CA LEU A 128 -9.33 6.50 13.24
C LEU A 128 -10.09 5.15 13.24
N SER A 129 -11.41 5.17 13.46
CA SER A 129 -12.23 3.96 13.65
C SER A 129 -12.17 2.99 12.48
N ASP A 130 -12.33 3.47 11.24
CA ASP A 130 -12.23 2.63 10.03
C ASP A 130 -10.84 1.99 9.88
N LEU A 131 -9.77 2.71 10.21
CA LEU A 131 -8.40 2.20 10.14
C LEU A 131 -8.16 1.10 11.19
N ARG A 132 -8.71 1.27 12.40
CA ARG A 132 -8.67 0.26 13.46
C ARG A 132 -9.45 -0.99 13.09
N ALA A 133 -10.68 -0.84 12.59
CA ALA A 133 -11.49 -1.98 12.15
C ALA A 133 -10.80 -2.79 11.04
N ARG A 134 -10.13 -2.09 10.10
CA ARG A 134 -9.31 -2.74 9.07
C ARG A 134 -8.11 -3.48 9.65
N LEU A 135 -7.41 -2.88 10.61
CA LEU A 135 -6.27 -3.52 11.27
C LEU A 135 -6.71 -4.79 12.00
N GLU A 136 -7.77 -4.72 12.79
CA GLU A 136 -8.32 -5.85 13.55
C GLU A 136 -8.70 -7.02 12.64
N GLU A 137 -9.39 -6.74 11.53
CA GLU A 137 -9.76 -7.79 10.58
C GLU A 137 -8.55 -8.50 9.97
N ARG A 138 -7.47 -7.76 9.72
CA ARG A 138 -6.22 -8.33 9.20
C ARG A 138 -5.52 -9.17 10.24
N MET A 139 -5.37 -8.67 11.46
CA MET A 139 -4.76 -9.43 12.56
C MET A 139 -5.50 -10.75 12.82
N ARG A 140 -6.83 -10.72 12.76
CA ARG A 140 -7.68 -11.92 12.88
C ARG A 140 -7.44 -12.94 11.76
N ILE A 141 -7.31 -12.47 10.51
CA ILE A 141 -7.09 -13.36 9.35
C ILE A 141 -5.67 -13.92 9.32
N THR A 142 -4.66 -13.11 9.68
CA THR A 142 -3.25 -13.52 9.66
C THR A 142 -2.83 -14.33 10.88
N GLY A 143 -3.70 -14.45 11.89
CA GLY A 143 -3.41 -15.19 13.13
C GLY A 143 -2.48 -14.46 14.10
N GLU A 144 -2.35 -13.14 13.95
CA GLU A 144 -1.58 -12.25 14.83
C GLU A 144 -2.45 -11.81 16.03
N GLU A 145 -3.08 -12.75 16.73
CA GLU A 145 -3.77 -12.47 17.99
C GLU A 145 -2.80 -12.62 19.17
N SER A 146 -2.22 -11.48 19.63
CA SER A 146 -1.68 -11.29 20.99
C SER A 146 -1.46 -9.81 21.34
#